data_AF-A0A931V747-F1
#
_entry.id   AF-A0A931V747-F1
#
_cell.length_a   1.000
_cell.length_b   1.000
_cell.length_c   1.000
_cell.angle_alpha   90.00
_cell.angle_beta   90.00
_cell.angle_gamma   90.00
#
_symmetry.space_group_name_H-M   'P 1'
#
loop_
_entity.id
_entity.type
_entity.pdbx_description
1 polymer ?
#
loop_
_entity_poly.entity_id
_entity_poly.type
_entity_poly.pdbx_seq_one_letter_code
_entity_poly.pdbx_strand_id
1 'polypeptide(L)'
;MRALWFVPALLLGCADNARWSTEPGESWCGSVTAASFVRAGMHESTRLRLELDAERLQSAPGRVWTTAFDSGERLAAADLRVIPQMLHDPLSTLNFGEGRVKNALAIVDVPSVDAARPATQLLVVVSLLQSGDVEVRLIRGASPGTATTVNIEQLFGVFHMKREKGDCGVR
;
A
#
# COMPACT_ATOMS: atom_id res chain seq x y z
N MET A 1 58.91 -0.43 -10.68
CA MET A 1 57.90 -0.44 -9.59
C MET A 1 56.61 0.15 -10.14
N ARG A 2 55.59 -0.69 -10.42
CA ARG A 2 54.28 -0.25 -10.95
C ARG A 2 53.30 -0.21 -9.78
N ALA A 3 52.88 0.99 -9.38
CA ALA A 3 51.84 1.17 -8.38
C ALA A 3 50.48 0.89 -9.04
N LEU A 4 49.84 -0.23 -8.69
CA LEU A 4 48.43 -0.45 -8.97
C LEU A 4 47.62 0.41 -8.00
N TRP A 5 46.96 1.43 -8.52
CA TRP A 5 45.94 2.17 -7.81
C TRP A 5 44.64 1.35 -7.84
N PHE A 6 44.28 0.79 -6.68
CA PHE A 6 42.93 0.27 -6.44
C PHE A 6 41.98 1.47 -6.28
N VAL A 7 41.09 1.67 -7.25
CA VAL A 7 39.94 2.57 -7.11
C VAL A 7 38.85 1.79 -6.37
N PRO A 8 38.46 2.17 -5.14
CA PRO A 8 37.34 1.53 -4.47
C PRO A 8 36.06 2.00 -5.15
N ALA A 9 35.43 1.12 -5.91
CA ALA A 9 34.07 1.32 -6.39
C ALA A 9 33.13 1.22 -5.18
N LEU A 10 32.82 2.37 -4.56
CA LEU A 10 31.70 2.52 -3.66
C LEU A 10 30.41 2.34 -4.47
N LEU A 11 30.00 1.08 -4.64
CA LEU A 11 28.63 0.75 -5.03
C LEU A 11 27.74 1.09 -3.84
N LEU A 12 27.39 2.37 -3.71
CA LEU A 12 26.15 2.78 -3.06
C LEU A 12 25.03 2.21 -3.91
N GLY A 13 24.72 0.93 -3.69
CA GLY A 13 23.61 0.24 -4.33
C GLY A 13 22.32 0.84 -3.81
N CYS A 14 21.91 1.97 -4.38
CA CYS A 14 20.52 2.37 -4.34
C CYS A 14 19.73 1.16 -4.80
N ALA A 15 18.90 0.60 -3.91
CA ALA A 15 18.04 -0.52 -4.27
C ALA A 15 17.18 -0.06 -5.45
N ASP A 16 17.43 -0.65 -6.62
CA ASP A 16 16.69 -0.34 -7.84
C ASP A 16 15.26 -0.85 -7.68
N ASN A 17 14.40 0.08 -7.24
CA ASN A 17 12.98 -0.14 -7.09
C ASN A 17 12.21 0.33 -8.33
N ALA A 18 12.86 0.91 -9.33
CA ALA A 18 12.20 1.52 -10.49
C ALA A 18 11.35 0.49 -11.24
N ARG A 19 11.77 -0.77 -11.23
CA ARG A 19 11.00 -1.87 -11.83
C ARG A 19 9.61 -2.08 -11.24
N TRP A 20 9.26 -1.54 -10.07
CA TRP A 20 7.90 -1.60 -9.53
C TRP A 20 7.06 -0.34 -9.78
N SER A 21 7.67 0.72 -10.30
CA SER A 21 6.91 1.91 -10.70
C SER A 21 5.96 1.59 -11.87
N THR A 22 4.81 2.28 -11.88
CA THR A 22 3.84 2.20 -12.98
C THR A 22 4.13 3.26 -14.03
N GLU A 23 4.08 2.89 -15.31
CA GLU A 23 4.10 3.86 -16.41
C GLU A 23 2.73 4.53 -16.61
N PRO A 24 2.65 5.64 -17.37
CA PRO A 24 1.37 6.23 -17.74
C PRO A 24 0.43 5.22 -18.41
N GLY A 25 -0.75 5.03 -17.83
CA GLY A 25 -1.73 4.06 -18.31
C GLY A 25 -1.53 2.63 -17.80
N GLU A 26 -0.57 2.41 -16.90
CA GLU A 26 -0.43 1.16 -16.14
C GLU A 26 -0.94 1.30 -14.71
N SER A 27 -1.33 0.18 -14.11
CA SER A 27 -1.69 0.13 -12.70
C SER A 27 -1.38 -1.24 -12.11
N TRP A 28 -1.08 -1.26 -10.82
CA TRP A 28 -1.11 -2.48 -10.02
C TRP A 28 -2.57 -2.77 -9.65
N CYS A 29 -3.01 -4.00 -9.91
CA CYS A 29 -4.40 -4.41 -9.81
C CYS A 29 -4.52 -5.73 -9.07
N GLY A 30 -5.46 -5.79 -8.13
CA GLY A 30 -5.66 -6.98 -7.30
C GLY A 30 -7.04 -7.02 -6.67
N SER A 31 -7.51 -8.23 -6.38
CA SER A 31 -8.70 -8.45 -5.55
C SER A 31 -8.27 -8.69 -4.11
N VAL A 32 -9.14 -8.34 -3.17
CA VAL A 32 -8.89 -8.65 -1.76
C VAL A 32 -8.77 -10.17 -1.60
N THR A 33 -7.87 -10.61 -0.73
CA THR A 33 -7.71 -12.02 -0.42
C THR A 33 -9.00 -12.56 0.20
N ALA A 34 -9.56 -13.61 -0.41
CA ALA A 34 -10.91 -14.09 -0.06
C ALA A 34 -11.02 -14.65 1.37
N ALA A 35 -9.92 -15.16 1.92
CA ALA A 35 -9.89 -15.78 3.24
C ALA A 35 -10.32 -14.80 4.35
N SER A 36 -11.31 -15.20 5.14
CA SER A 36 -11.97 -14.33 6.13
C SER A 36 -11.07 -13.85 7.26
N PHE A 37 -9.99 -14.58 7.58
CA PHE A 37 -9.03 -14.16 8.60
C PHE A 37 -8.09 -13.02 8.13
N VAL A 38 -8.06 -12.71 6.83
CA VAL A 38 -7.28 -11.60 6.25
C VAL A 38 -8.15 -10.46 5.70
N ARG A 39 -9.43 -10.44 6.10
CA ARG A 39 -10.41 -9.48 5.58
C ARG A 39 -11.45 -9.10 6.64
N ALA A 40 -11.64 -7.81 6.84
CA ALA A 40 -12.69 -7.23 7.70
C ALA A 40 -13.21 -5.93 7.08
N GLY A 41 -14.53 -5.75 7.05
CA GLY A 41 -15.19 -4.55 6.50
C GLY A 41 -15.05 -4.37 4.99
N MET A 42 -14.71 -5.43 4.25
CA MET A 42 -14.58 -5.42 2.79
C MET A 42 -15.28 -6.61 2.16
N HIS A 43 -16.01 -6.33 1.07
CA HIS A 43 -16.64 -7.35 0.26
C HIS A 43 -15.60 -8.23 -0.43
N GLU A 44 -15.92 -9.49 -0.75
CA GLU A 44 -14.95 -10.41 -1.35
C GLU A 44 -14.58 -10.05 -2.78
N SER A 45 -15.45 -9.28 -3.44
CA SER A 45 -15.21 -8.70 -4.76
C SER A 45 -14.49 -7.35 -4.71
N THR A 46 -14.09 -6.86 -3.53
CA THR A 46 -13.39 -5.58 -3.44
C THR A 46 -12.09 -5.65 -4.22
N ARG A 47 -11.93 -4.74 -5.19
CA ARG A 47 -10.72 -4.59 -5.99
C ARG A 47 -9.95 -3.35 -5.54
N LEU A 48 -8.64 -3.42 -5.64
CA LEU A 48 -7.71 -2.33 -5.43
C LEU A 48 -6.99 -2.04 -6.74
N ARG A 49 -6.81 -0.75 -7.02
CA ARG A 49 -5.92 -0.23 -8.06
C ARG A 49 -4.90 0.67 -7.40
N LEU A 50 -3.64 0.56 -7.80
CA LEU A 50 -2.53 1.35 -7.30
C LEU A 50 -1.70 1.88 -8.49
N GLU A 51 -1.50 3.18 -8.51
CA GLU A 51 -0.43 3.82 -9.27
C GLU A 51 0.74 4.05 -8.32
N LEU A 52 1.93 3.60 -8.69
CA LEU A 52 3.09 3.53 -7.79
C LEU A 52 4.29 4.23 -8.43
N ASP A 53 4.91 5.11 -7.66
CA ASP A 53 6.28 5.57 -7.87
C ASP A 53 7.17 4.93 -6.80
N ALA A 54 7.79 3.81 -7.18
CA ALA A 54 8.58 2.99 -6.28
C ALA A 54 9.95 3.62 -5.93
N GLU A 55 10.39 4.60 -6.70
CA GLU A 55 11.58 5.41 -6.40
C GLU A 55 11.26 6.48 -5.36
N ARG A 56 9.99 6.90 -5.27
CA ARG A 56 9.51 7.91 -4.33
C ARG A 56 8.66 7.37 -3.17
N LEU A 57 8.82 6.10 -2.80
CA LEU A 57 8.14 5.46 -1.67
C LEU A 57 8.23 6.19 -0.32
N GLN A 58 9.21 7.06 -0.14
CA GLN A 58 9.43 7.82 1.10
C GLN A 58 9.00 9.29 0.99
N SER A 59 8.46 9.74 -0.15
CA SER A 59 8.03 11.13 -0.34
C SER A 59 6.67 11.26 -1.02
N ALA A 60 6.45 10.55 -2.12
CA ALA A 60 5.20 10.54 -2.87
C ALA A 60 5.01 9.17 -3.55
N PRO A 61 4.58 8.14 -2.80
CA PRO A 61 4.49 6.77 -3.27
C PRO A 61 3.49 6.58 -4.41
N GLY A 62 2.45 7.42 -4.50
CA GLY A 62 1.44 7.34 -5.55
C GLY A 62 0.03 7.39 -5.01
N ARG A 63 -0.91 6.75 -5.72
CA ARG A 63 -2.35 6.89 -5.50
C ARG A 63 -3.07 5.56 -5.54
N VAL A 64 -4.16 5.49 -4.80
CA VAL A 64 -4.94 4.25 -4.66
C VAL A 64 -6.43 4.49 -4.90
N TRP A 65 -7.06 3.49 -5.50
CA TRP A 65 -8.50 3.40 -5.71
C TRP A 65 -9.02 2.06 -5.23
N THR A 66 -10.28 2.06 -4.81
CA THR A 66 -11.00 0.82 -4.52
C THR A 66 -12.38 0.85 -5.17
N THR A 67 -12.95 -0.33 -5.36
CA THR A 67 -14.41 -0.44 -5.36
C THR A 67 -14.95 -0.07 -3.96
N ALA A 68 -16.27 0.08 -3.83
CA ALA A 68 -16.88 0.30 -2.52
C ALA A 68 -16.49 -0.81 -1.51
N PHE A 69 -16.23 -0.40 -0.27
CA PHE A 69 -16.19 -1.26 0.91
C PHE A 69 -17.61 -1.69 1.32
N ASP A 70 -17.73 -2.56 2.32
CA ASP A 70 -19.06 -3.04 2.79
C ASP A 70 -19.96 -1.90 3.29
N SER A 71 -19.36 -0.84 3.82
CA SER A 71 -20.04 0.35 4.30
C SER A 71 -20.37 1.38 3.20
N GLY A 72 -19.92 1.15 1.97
CA GLY A 72 -20.17 1.99 0.80
C GLY A 72 -19.08 3.02 0.50
N GLU A 73 -18.21 3.35 1.46
CA GLU A 73 -17.04 4.22 1.24
C GLU A 73 -16.07 3.60 0.23
N ARG A 74 -15.27 4.44 -0.43
CA ARG A 74 -14.22 4.00 -1.35
C ARG A 74 -13.06 4.97 -1.40
N LEU A 75 -11.91 4.45 -1.82
CA LEU A 75 -10.78 5.26 -2.26
C LEU A 75 -11.00 5.65 -3.72
N ALA A 76 -10.92 6.95 -4.02
CA ALA A 76 -11.08 7.49 -5.36
C ALA A 76 -9.91 8.43 -5.67
N ALA A 77 -8.84 7.89 -6.26
CA ALA A 77 -7.57 8.57 -6.51
C ALA A 77 -6.95 9.17 -5.24
N ALA A 78 -7.02 8.44 -4.13
CA ALA A 78 -6.55 8.94 -2.86
C ALA A 78 -5.02 8.85 -2.77
N ASP A 79 -4.37 9.94 -2.37
CA ASP A 79 -2.91 10.00 -2.27
C ASP A 79 -2.40 9.15 -1.11
N LEU A 80 -1.37 8.36 -1.38
CA LEU A 80 -0.58 7.70 -0.34
C LEU A 80 0.34 8.76 0.29
N ARG A 81 0.08 9.10 1.55
CA ARG A 81 0.87 10.09 2.28
C ARG A 81 1.85 9.42 3.21
N VAL A 82 3.11 9.79 3.09
CA VAL A 82 4.14 9.33 4.03
C VAL A 82 4.00 10.04 5.36
N ILE A 83 4.42 9.37 6.43
CA ILE A 83 4.62 10.00 7.75
C ILE A 83 6.12 10.26 7.87
N PRO A 84 6.59 11.52 7.73
CA PRO A 84 8.03 11.82 7.67
C PRO A 84 8.82 11.29 8.87
N GLN A 85 8.21 11.33 10.06
CA GLN A 85 8.82 10.86 11.30
C GLN A 85 9.09 9.35 11.28
N MET A 86 8.23 8.56 10.64
CA MET A 86 8.41 7.11 10.54
C MET A 86 9.63 6.71 9.72
N LEU A 87 10.11 7.57 8.81
CA LEU A 87 11.32 7.32 8.03
C LEU A 87 12.59 7.28 8.88
N HIS A 88 12.53 7.88 10.07
CA HIS A 88 13.63 7.92 11.04
C HIS A 88 13.37 7.03 12.26
N ASP A 89 12.32 6.23 12.22
CA ASP A 89 11.89 5.35 13.30
C ASP A 89 12.19 3.88 12.93
N PRO A 90 12.47 2.98 13.89
CA PRO A 90 12.62 1.54 13.62
C PRO A 90 11.45 0.91 12.85
N LEU A 91 10.24 1.47 12.93
CA LEU A 91 9.10 1.05 12.11
C LEU A 91 9.36 1.14 10.59
N SER A 92 10.31 1.98 10.14
CA SER A 92 10.78 1.98 8.74
C SER A 92 11.45 0.67 8.31
N THR A 93 11.92 -0.13 9.27
CA THR A 93 12.58 -1.42 9.03
C THR A 93 11.63 -2.60 9.16
N LEU A 94 10.33 -2.35 9.38
CA LEU A 94 9.32 -3.38 9.53
C LEU A 94 9.36 -4.37 8.35
N ASN A 95 9.48 -5.65 8.68
CA ASN A 95 9.53 -6.73 7.71
C ASN A 95 8.40 -7.73 7.97
N PHE A 96 7.57 -7.98 6.94
CA PHE A 96 6.45 -8.92 6.97
C PHE A 96 6.86 -10.35 6.57
N GLY A 97 8.10 -10.73 6.87
CA GLY A 97 8.65 -12.06 6.57
C GLY A 97 9.28 -12.17 5.18
N GLU A 98 9.56 -13.41 4.77
CA GLU A 98 10.28 -13.70 3.53
C GLU A 98 9.51 -13.29 2.27
N GLY A 99 10.25 -13.14 1.15
CA GLY A 99 9.69 -12.81 -0.16
C GLY A 99 9.42 -11.32 -0.42
N ARG A 100 9.67 -10.43 0.55
CA ARG A 100 9.55 -8.97 0.38
C ARG A 100 10.93 -8.33 0.27
N VAL A 101 11.09 -7.52 -0.77
CA VAL A 101 12.32 -6.74 -1.00
C VAL A 101 12.30 -5.47 -0.17
N LYS A 102 11.14 -4.81 -0.09
CA LYS A 102 10.98 -3.55 0.62
C LYS A 102 9.53 -3.37 1.05
N ASN A 103 9.33 -2.76 2.21
CA ASN A 103 8.02 -2.32 2.69
C ASN A 103 8.03 -0.79 2.83
N ALA A 104 6.92 -0.17 2.49
CA ALA A 104 6.67 1.25 2.72
C ALA A 104 5.36 1.39 3.49
N LEU A 105 5.35 2.32 4.44
CA LEU A 105 4.18 2.64 5.24
C LEU A 105 3.68 4.01 4.80
N ALA A 106 2.38 4.11 4.54
CA ALA A 106 1.70 5.33 4.15
C ALA A 106 0.33 5.42 4.83
N ILE A 107 -0.27 6.60 4.80
CA ILE A 107 -1.63 6.86 5.24
C ILE A 107 -2.47 7.25 4.03
N VAL A 108 -3.71 6.81 4.02
CA VAL A 108 -4.72 7.29 3.06
C VAL A 108 -6.00 7.69 3.80
N ASP A 109 -6.63 8.78 3.35
CA ASP A 109 -7.95 9.16 3.83
C ASP A 109 -9.03 8.48 2.98
N VAL A 110 -10.00 7.87 3.64
CA VAL A 110 -11.22 7.33 3.07
C VAL A 110 -12.36 8.32 3.38
N PRO A 111 -12.91 9.01 2.37
CA PRO A 111 -14.07 9.86 2.58
C PRO A 111 -15.27 9.04 3.07
N SER A 112 -16.00 9.58 4.03
CA SER A 112 -17.26 8.99 4.49
C SER A 112 -18.37 9.20 3.45
N VAL A 113 -19.26 8.22 3.30
CA VAL A 113 -20.50 8.38 2.50
C VAL A 113 -21.51 9.32 3.18
N ASP A 114 -21.40 9.48 4.48
CA ASP A 114 -22.13 10.47 5.27
C ASP A 114 -21.25 11.71 5.47
N ALA A 115 -21.65 12.83 4.85
CA ALA A 115 -20.92 14.09 4.90
C ALA A 115 -20.80 14.69 6.31
N ALA A 116 -21.63 14.27 7.27
CA ALA A 116 -21.52 14.68 8.67
C ALA A 116 -20.40 13.96 9.43
N ARG A 117 -19.92 12.81 8.91
CA ARG A 117 -18.82 12.05 9.51
C ARG A 117 -17.46 12.48 8.91
N PRO A 118 -16.41 12.59 9.73
CA PRO A 118 -15.08 12.89 9.23
C PRO A 118 -14.53 11.76 8.36
N ALA A 119 -13.55 12.08 7.53
CA ALA A 119 -12.80 11.07 6.78
C ALA A 119 -12.08 10.12 7.73
N THR A 120 -11.99 8.86 7.30
CA THR A 120 -11.32 7.79 8.02
C THR A 120 -9.88 7.66 7.54
N GLN A 121 -8.93 7.55 8.45
CA GLN A 121 -7.53 7.26 8.09
C GLN A 121 -7.25 5.75 8.11
N LEU A 122 -6.63 5.26 7.03
CA LEU A 122 -6.09 3.90 6.96
C LEU A 122 -4.57 3.96 6.93
N LEU A 123 -3.94 3.04 7.67
CA LEU A 123 -2.56 2.66 7.44
C LEU A 123 -2.49 1.75 6.22
N VAL A 124 -1.60 2.10 5.30
CA VAL A 124 -1.32 1.35 4.09
C VAL A 124 0.10 0.81 4.18
N VAL A 125 0.24 -0.50 3.99
CA VAL A 125 1.54 -1.15 3.79
C VAL A 125 1.66 -1.50 2.32
N VAL A 126 2.64 -0.93 1.63
CA VAL A 126 3.01 -1.32 0.25
C VAL A 126 4.27 -2.18 0.33
N SER A 127 4.17 -3.42 -0.12
CA SER A 127 5.28 -4.38 -0.11
C SER A 127 5.71 -4.72 -1.53
N LEU A 128 6.97 -4.51 -1.86
CA LEU A 128 7.57 -4.90 -3.14
C LEU A 128 8.01 -6.36 -3.04
N LEU A 129 7.43 -7.25 -3.85
CA LEU A 129 7.68 -8.68 -3.75
C LEU A 129 8.85 -9.10 -4.64
N GLN A 130 9.62 -10.10 -4.19
CA GLN A 130 10.71 -10.68 -4.98
C GLN A 130 10.23 -11.28 -6.32
N SER A 131 8.96 -11.69 -6.40
CA SER A 131 8.32 -12.16 -7.64
C SER A 131 8.21 -11.09 -8.72
N GLY A 132 8.37 -9.80 -8.37
CA GLY A 132 8.08 -8.66 -9.23
C GLY A 132 6.69 -8.08 -9.03
N ASP A 133 5.83 -8.71 -8.23
CA ASP A 133 4.49 -8.20 -7.90
C ASP A 133 4.53 -7.17 -6.75
N VAL A 134 3.36 -6.61 -6.43
CA VAL A 134 3.14 -5.74 -5.27
C VAL A 134 2.09 -6.35 -4.36
N GLU A 135 2.27 -6.23 -3.05
CA GLU A 135 1.23 -6.53 -2.08
C GLU A 135 0.85 -5.27 -1.31
N VAL A 136 -0.45 -5.04 -1.15
CA VAL A 136 -0.96 -3.91 -0.36
C VAL A 136 -1.76 -4.43 0.82
N ARG A 137 -1.49 -3.91 2.02
CA ARG A 137 -2.36 -4.09 3.19
C ARG A 137 -3.02 -2.77 3.53
N LEU A 138 -4.34 -2.80 3.71
CA LEU A 138 -5.12 -1.71 4.27
C LEU A 138 -5.50 -2.07 5.69
N ILE A 139 -5.24 -1.17 6.63
CA ILE A 139 -5.45 -1.40 8.05
C ILE A 139 -6.09 -0.16 8.67
N ARG A 140 -7.23 -0.36 9.32
CA ARG A 140 -7.80 0.60 10.26
C ARG A 140 -7.71 0.03 11.67
N GLY A 141 -7.33 0.90 12.62
CA GLY A 141 -7.29 0.56 14.03
C GLY A 141 -8.66 0.16 14.59
N ALA A 142 -8.67 -0.44 15.78
CA ALA A 142 -9.90 -0.84 16.45
C ALA A 142 -10.79 0.38 16.75
N SER A 143 -12.09 0.22 16.53
CA SER A 143 -13.10 1.19 17.00
C SER A 143 -13.09 1.24 18.54
N PRO A 144 -13.34 2.40 19.16
CA PRO A 144 -13.37 2.55 20.63
C PRO A 144 -14.51 1.78 21.35
N GLY A 145 -15.29 0.93 20.66
CA GLY A 145 -16.39 0.17 21.23
C GLY A 145 -15.97 -1.15 21.88
N THR A 146 -16.60 -1.49 23.01
CA THR A 146 -16.57 -2.85 23.59
C THR A 146 -17.08 -3.87 22.56
N ALA A 147 -16.38 -4.99 22.43
CA ALA A 147 -16.53 -6.04 21.41
C ALA A 147 -17.86 -6.84 21.40
N THR A 148 -18.99 -6.20 21.71
CA THR A 148 -20.31 -6.84 21.88
C THR A 148 -21.36 -6.41 20.86
N THR A 149 -21.07 -5.45 19.97
CA THR A 149 -21.94 -5.09 18.85
C THR A 149 -21.13 -5.02 17.56
N VAL A 150 -21.43 -5.92 16.63
CA VAL A 150 -20.90 -5.89 15.25
C VAL A 150 -21.50 -4.67 14.56
N ASN A 151 -20.80 -3.53 14.61
CA ASN A 151 -20.77 -2.51 13.55
C ASN A 151 -20.20 -1.20 14.09
N ILE A 152 -18.89 -1.03 13.94
CA ILE A 152 -18.36 0.11 13.19
C ILE A 152 -16.88 -0.16 12.91
N GLU A 153 -16.57 -0.25 11.62
CA GLU A 153 -15.35 0.36 11.08
C GLU A 153 -13.99 -0.34 11.28
N GLN A 154 -13.95 -1.63 11.63
CA GLN A 154 -12.72 -2.40 11.41
C GLN A 154 -12.53 -2.63 9.91
N LEU A 155 -11.43 -2.11 9.36
CA LEU A 155 -11.06 -2.33 7.96
C LEU A 155 -9.72 -3.04 7.93
N PHE A 156 -9.73 -4.25 7.39
CA PHE A 156 -8.52 -5.00 7.10
C PHE A 156 -8.66 -5.67 5.75
N GLY A 157 -7.63 -5.56 4.91
CA GLY A 157 -7.60 -6.24 3.63
C GLY A 157 -6.18 -6.40 3.13
N VAL A 158 -5.88 -7.58 2.60
CA VAL A 158 -4.61 -7.89 1.93
C VAL A 158 -4.88 -8.11 0.45
N PHE A 159 -4.16 -7.40 -0.40
CA PHE A 159 -4.30 -7.45 -1.85
C PHE A 159 -2.97 -7.88 -2.46
N HIS A 160 -3.00 -8.94 -3.25
CA HIS A 160 -1.88 -9.31 -4.10
C HIS A 160 -2.11 -8.74 -5.50
N MET A 161 -1.17 -7.93 -5.97
CA MET A 161 -1.37 -7.03 -7.10
C MET A 161 -0.48 -7.44 -8.27
N LYS A 162 -1.07 -7.51 -9.46
CA LYS A 162 -0.36 -7.71 -10.71
C LYS A 162 -0.40 -6.44 -11.53
N ARG A 163 0.62 -6.21 -12.35
CA ARG A 163 0.63 -5.06 -13.24
C ARG A 163 -0.29 -5.32 -14.43
N GLU A 164 -1.14 -4.36 -14.71
CA GLU A 164 -2.09 -4.38 -15.82
C GLU A 164 -2.09 -3.02 -16.54
N LYS A 165 -2.53 -3.03 -17.79
CA LYS A 165 -2.85 -1.78 -18.52
C LYS A 165 -4.26 -1.31 -18.14
N GLY A 166 -4.42 0.00 -17.98
CA GLY A 166 -5.70 0.64 -17.69
C GLY A 166 -6.05 0.68 -16.20
N ASP A 167 -7.35 0.75 -15.91
CA ASP A 167 -7.90 1.01 -14.58
C ASP A 167 -8.35 -0.26 -13.83
N CYS A 168 -8.18 -1.43 -14.43
CA CYS A 168 -8.67 -2.73 -13.95
C CYS A 168 -10.12 -2.74 -13.43
N GLY A 169 -10.97 -1.91 -14.05
CA GLY A 169 -12.38 -1.76 -13.68
C GLY A 169 -12.61 -0.94 -12.41
N VAL A 170 -11.60 -0.22 -11.92
CA VAL A 170 -11.64 0.59 -10.70
C VAL A 170 -11.33 2.05 -11.02
N ARG A 171 -12.33 2.92 -10.87
CA ARG A 171 -12.30 4.35 -11.25
C ARG A 171 -12.56 5.29 -10.09
#